data_AF-A0A379XUM3-F1
#
_entry.id   AF-A0A379XUM3-F1
#
_cell.length_a   1.000
_cell.length_b   1.000
_cell.length_c   1.000
_cell.angle_alpha   90.00
_cell.angle_beta   90.00
_cell.angle_gamma   90.00
#
_symmetry.space_group_name_H-M   'P 1'
#
loop_
_entity.id
_entity.type
_entity.pdbx_description
1 polymer ?
#
loop_
_entity_poly.entity_id
_entity_poly.type
_entity_poly.pdbx_seq_one_letter_code
_entity_poly.pdbx_strand_id
1 'polypeptide(L)'
;MPPPPAPVVPKTLPCSVELKPGLIIGKGCKTETLLTALRRRAEYYAKLEAMTPEERAKHGASIEAFKTMLPQPAPVDKEFIPKNLDKALGVVGVALPESKEEFNFQIERWIQRLIDRVIRYADEFKEQPAPVVPDEWTIQDAVKFCRETGRQDAGSAMEAWNACRNAMLNGGKS
;
A
#
# COMPACT_ATOMS: atom_id res chain seq x y z
N MET A 1 -19.96 -47.80 -22.16
CA MET A 1 -19.83 -46.38 -21.79
C MET A 1 -18.40 -45.96 -22.08
N PRO A 2 -18.16 -44.90 -22.87
CA PRO A 2 -16.82 -44.39 -23.07
C PRO A 2 -16.29 -43.81 -21.74
N PRO A 3 -14.98 -43.92 -21.46
CA PRO A 3 -14.38 -43.41 -20.24
C PRO A 3 -14.50 -41.88 -20.18
N PRO A 4 -14.68 -41.29 -18.98
CA PRO A 4 -14.76 -39.84 -18.83
C PRO A 4 -13.45 -39.19 -19.31
N PRO A 5 -13.52 -38.06 -20.04
CA PRO A 5 -12.33 -37.38 -20.55
C PRO A 5 -11.46 -36.93 -19.37
N ALA A 6 -10.16 -37.23 -19.45
CA ALA A 6 -9.21 -36.90 -18.42
C ALA A 6 -9.13 -35.36 -18.22
N PRO A 7 -9.09 -34.86 -16.99
CA PRO A 7 -9.01 -33.43 -16.71
C PRO A 7 -7.70 -32.86 -17.28
N VAL A 8 -7.82 -31.93 -18.22
CA VAL A 8 -6.70 -31.20 -18.82
C VAL A 8 -6.21 -30.17 -17.81
N VAL A 9 -5.20 -30.54 -17.02
CA VAL A 9 -4.54 -29.61 -16.10
C VAL A 9 -3.55 -28.75 -16.90
N PRO A 10 -3.71 -27.41 -16.94
CA PRO A 10 -2.78 -26.55 -17.65
C PRO A 10 -1.39 -26.64 -17.03
N LYS A 11 -0.36 -26.80 -17.88
CA LYS A 11 1.05 -26.94 -17.48
C LYS A 11 1.64 -25.69 -16.82
N THR A 12 0.97 -24.53 -16.91
CA THR A 12 1.49 -23.26 -16.40
C THR A 12 0.33 -22.39 -15.96
N LEU A 13 0.29 -22.03 -14.67
CA LEU A 13 -0.67 -21.05 -14.14
C LEU A 13 -0.26 -19.64 -14.62
N PRO A 14 -1.22 -18.72 -14.85
CA PRO A 14 -0.95 -17.34 -15.26
C PRO A 14 -0.22 -16.48 -14.20
N CYS A 15 0.18 -17.08 -13.08
CA CYS A 15 1.12 -16.51 -12.13
C CYS A 15 2.20 -17.55 -11.80
N SER A 16 3.48 -17.14 -11.85
CA SER A 16 4.64 -17.96 -11.45
C SER A 16 4.65 -18.17 -9.93
N VAL A 17 3.73 -18.98 -9.43
CA VAL A 17 3.73 -19.40 -8.03
C VAL A 17 3.82 -20.92 -8.00
N GLU A 18 5.04 -21.42 -7.84
CA GLU A 18 5.26 -22.82 -7.47
C GLU A 18 4.81 -23.04 -6.02
N LEU A 19 3.57 -23.51 -5.84
CA LEU A 19 3.06 -23.89 -4.54
C LEU A 19 3.68 -25.23 -4.13
N LYS A 20 4.85 -25.19 -3.50
CA LYS A 20 5.47 -26.38 -2.92
C LYS A 20 4.55 -26.99 -1.84
N PRO A 21 4.35 -28.32 -1.81
CA PRO A 21 3.70 -28.99 -0.68
C PRO A 21 4.46 -28.65 0.60
N GLY A 22 3.82 -27.92 1.52
CA GLY A 22 4.46 -27.39 2.73
C GLY A 22 4.69 -25.87 2.77
N LEU A 23 4.24 -25.11 1.78
CA LEU A 23 4.27 -23.64 1.83
C LEU A 23 3.35 -23.11 2.95
N ILE A 24 3.95 -22.76 4.08
CA ILE A 24 3.27 -22.06 5.18
C ILE A 24 3.19 -20.58 4.81
N ILE A 25 1.99 -20.11 4.48
CA ILE A 25 1.74 -18.69 4.21
C ILE A 25 1.73 -17.97 5.56
N GLY A 26 2.92 -17.58 6.02
CA GLY A 26 3.24 -16.54 7.02
C GLY A 26 2.60 -16.55 8.41
N LYS A 27 1.51 -17.29 8.66
CA LYS A 27 0.69 -17.21 9.89
C LYS A 27 -0.11 -18.50 10.16
N GLY A 28 0.48 -19.68 9.94
CA GLY A 28 -0.12 -20.95 10.37
C GLY A 28 -1.32 -21.48 9.55
N CYS A 29 -1.67 -20.85 8.42
CA CYS A 29 -2.66 -21.43 7.50
C CYS A 29 -2.02 -22.56 6.68
N LYS A 30 -2.55 -23.77 6.82
CA LYS A 30 -2.14 -24.93 6.00
C LYS A 30 -2.40 -24.63 4.53
N THR A 31 -1.49 -25.04 3.65
CA THR A 31 -1.64 -24.90 2.18
C THR A 31 -2.96 -25.51 1.69
N GLU A 32 -3.40 -26.62 2.29
CA GLU A 32 -4.68 -27.26 2.01
C GLU A 32 -5.89 -26.33 2.22
N THR A 33 -5.87 -25.51 3.27
CA THR A 33 -6.93 -24.52 3.55
C THR A 33 -7.00 -23.49 2.42
N LEU A 34 -5.85 -22.98 1.97
CA LEU A 34 -5.81 -22.07 0.84
C LEU A 34 -6.35 -22.74 -0.44
N LEU A 35 -5.85 -23.93 -0.77
CA LEU A 35 -6.27 -24.64 -1.99
C LEU A 35 -7.77 -24.94 -1.97
N THR A 36 -8.32 -25.32 -0.81
CA THR A 36 -9.76 -25.51 -0.65
C THR A 36 -10.54 -24.21 -0.82
N ALA A 37 -10.05 -23.10 -0.28
CA ALA A 37 -10.68 -21.78 -0.46
C ALA A 37 -10.66 -21.34 -1.93
N LEU A 38 -9.54 -21.54 -2.64
CA LEU A 38 -9.42 -21.23 -4.06
C LEU A 38 -10.36 -22.09 -4.91
N ARG A 39 -10.45 -23.39 -4.64
CA ARG A 39 -11.41 -24.29 -5.31
C ARG A 39 -12.85 -23.84 -5.08
N ARG A 40 -13.23 -23.57 -3.83
CA ARG A 40 -14.57 -23.07 -3.49
C ARG A 40 -14.90 -21.76 -4.19
N ARG A 41 -13.91 -20.86 -4.30
CA ARG A 41 -14.06 -19.58 -5.01
C ARG A 41 -14.27 -19.79 -6.51
N ALA A 42 -13.51 -20.68 -7.14
CA ALA A 42 -13.68 -21.03 -8.54
C ALA A 42 -15.07 -21.66 -8.80
N GLU A 43 -15.49 -22.60 -7.95
CA GLU A 43 -16.82 -23.22 -8.03
C GLU A 43 -17.95 -22.20 -7.82
N TYR A 44 -17.77 -21.24 -6.92
CA TYR A 44 -18.74 -20.17 -6.69
C TYR A 44 -18.87 -19.25 -7.91
N TYR A 45 -17.77 -18.82 -8.51
CA TYR A 45 -17.82 -18.01 -9.74
C TYR A 45 -18.40 -18.78 -10.92
N ALA A 46 -18.06 -20.06 -11.09
CA ALA A 46 -18.67 -20.91 -12.11
C ALA A 46 -20.19 -21.02 -11.93
N LYS A 47 -20.67 -21.17 -10.69
CA LYS A 47 -22.11 -21.13 -10.38
C LYS A 47 -22.73 -19.77 -10.69
N LEU A 48 -22.04 -18.66 -10.37
CA LEU A 48 -22.52 -17.33 -10.73
C LEU A 48 -22.62 -17.16 -12.24
N GLU A 49 -21.60 -17.56 -13.00
CA GLU A 49 -21.57 -17.49 -14.48
C GLU A 49 -22.66 -18.34 -15.12
N ALA A 50 -22.93 -19.52 -14.55
CA ALA A 50 -23.99 -20.42 -14.99
C ALA A 50 -25.41 -19.95 -14.63
N MET A 51 -25.58 -19.02 -13.68
CA MET A 51 -26.90 -18.47 -13.35
C MET A 51 -27.41 -17.52 -14.43
N THR A 52 -28.66 -17.69 -14.78
CA THR A 52 -29.41 -16.72 -15.60
C THR A 52 -29.58 -15.38 -14.84
N PRO A 53 -29.83 -14.26 -15.55
CA PRO A 53 -30.03 -12.95 -14.91
C PRO A 53 -31.16 -12.94 -13.87
N GLU A 54 -32.23 -13.69 -14.12
CA GLU A 54 -33.37 -13.81 -13.21
C GLU A 54 -33.03 -14.58 -11.93
N GLU A 55 -32.25 -15.66 -12.05
CA GLU A 55 -31.78 -16.43 -10.89
C GLU A 55 -30.80 -15.62 -10.03
N ARG A 56 -29.94 -14.81 -10.65
CA ARG A 56 -29.07 -13.88 -9.91
C ARG A 56 -29.88 -12.83 -9.15
N ALA A 57 -30.96 -12.31 -9.73
CA ALA A 57 -31.83 -11.35 -9.04
C ALA A 57 -32.50 -11.99 -7.81
N LYS A 58 -33.01 -13.22 -7.93
CA LYS A 58 -33.56 -13.98 -6.80
C LYS A 58 -32.52 -14.28 -5.73
N HIS A 59 -31.31 -14.67 -6.14
CA HIS A 59 -30.20 -14.91 -5.22
C HIS A 59 -29.79 -13.65 -4.46
N GLY A 60 -29.73 -12.50 -5.15
CA GLY A 60 -29.48 -11.19 -4.53
C GLY A 60 -30.57 -10.80 -3.54
N ALA A 61 -31.84 -10.94 -3.91
CA ALA A 61 -32.97 -10.67 -3.02
C ALA A 61 -32.94 -11.57 -1.77
N SER A 62 -32.57 -12.84 -1.92
CA SER A 62 -32.41 -13.76 -0.79
C SER A 62 -31.24 -13.36 0.13
N ILE A 63 -30.15 -12.84 -0.43
CA ILE A 63 -29.03 -12.32 0.37
C ILE A 63 -29.47 -11.09 1.18
N GLU A 64 -30.16 -10.14 0.56
CA GLU A 64 -30.63 -8.94 1.26
C GLU A 64 -31.66 -9.30 2.35
N ALA A 65 -32.61 -10.18 2.05
CA ALA A 65 -33.53 -10.71 3.05
C ALA A 65 -32.77 -11.36 4.23
N PHE A 66 -31.73 -12.16 3.95
CA PHE A 66 -30.93 -12.78 5.00
C PHE A 66 -30.11 -11.75 5.80
N LYS A 67 -29.54 -10.73 5.15
CA LYS A 67 -28.85 -9.63 5.83
C LYS A 67 -29.76 -8.90 6.82
N THR A 68 -31.04 -8.72 6.48
CA THR A 68 -32.00 -8.08 7.40
C THR A 68 -32.33 -8.91 8.64
N MET A 69 -32.10 -10.24 8.60
CA MET A 69 -32.29 -11.13 9.74
C MET A 69 -31.07 -11.17 10.68
N LEU A 70 -29.91 -10.75 10.20
CA LEU A 70 -28.71 -10.68 11.01
C LEU A 70 -28.70 -9.39 11.82
N PRO A 71 -28.26 -9.42 13.09
CA PRO A 71 -28.09 -8.20 13.86
C PRO A 71 -27.14 -7.26 13.12
N GLN A 72 -27.59 -6.02 12.91
CA GLN A 72 -26.76 -4.97 12.37
C GLN A 72 -25.54 -4.78 13.27
N PRO A 73 -24.32 -4.66 12.72
CA PRO A 73 -23.15 -4.37 13.54
C PRO A 73 -23.41 -3.06 14.30
N ALA A 74 -23.25 -3.12 15.63
CA ALA A 74 -23.46 -1.94 16.47
C ALA A 74 -22.55 -0.80 16.00
N PRO A 75 -23.06 0.46 15.95
CA PRO A 75 -22.19 1.59 15.74
C PRO A 75 -21.14 1.59 16.86
N VAL A 76 -19.88 1.49 16.47
CA VAL A 76 -18.76 1.52 17.42
C VAL A 76 -18.65 2.95 17.95
N ASP A 77 -19.08 3.18 19.19
CA ASP A 77 -18.94 4.48 19.85
C ASP A 77 -17.46 4.76 20.12
N LYS A 78 -16.88 5.66 19.31
CA LYS A 78 -15.47 6.06 19.35
C LYS A 78 -15.16 7.16 20.37
N GLU A 79 -16.11 7.49 21.26
CA GLU A 79 -15.95 8.56 22.26
C GLU A 79 -14.79 8.32 23.22
N PHE A 80 -14.38 7.05 23.39
CA PHE A 80 -13.24 6.71 24.23
C PHE A 80 -11.88 7.07 23.61
N ILE A 81 -11.83 7.32 22.29
CA ILE A 81 -10.58 7.64 21.60
C ILE A 81 -10.26 9.13 21.83
N PRO A 82 -9.12 9.47 22.46
CA PRO A 82 -8.68 10.86 22.58
C PRO A 82 -8.61 11.56 21.22
N LYS A 83 -8.94 12.86 21.20
CA LYS A 83 -8.97 13.66 19.96
C LYS A 83 -7.67 13.51 19.16
N ASN A 84 -7.80 13.26 17.85
CA ASN A 84 -6.71 13.08 16.87
C ASN A 84 -5.90 11.79 16.99
N LEU A 85 -6.15 10.94 17.99
CA LEU A 85 -5.47 9.65 18.11
C LEU A 85 -5.90 8.69 16.98
N ASP A 86 -7.15 8.76 16.54
CA ASP A 86 -7.69 8.05 15.38
C ASP A 86 -6.86 8.33 14.11
N LYS A 87 -6.53 9.59 13.87
CA LYS A 87 -5.69 10.02 12.75
C LYS A 87 -4.27 9.48 12.92
N ALA A 88 -3.68 9.65 14.10
CA ALA A 88 -2.33 9.19 14.39
C ALA A 88 -2.17 7.69 14.14
N LEU A 89 -3.08 6.87 14.72
CA LEU A 89 -3.13 5.42 14.53
C LEU A 89 -3.31 5.03 13.06
N GLY A 90 -4.17 5.75 12.33
CA GLY A 90 -4.33 5.59 10.89
C GLY A 90 -3.03 5.79 10.13
N VAL A 91 -2.24 6.82 10.46
CA VAL A 91 -0.95 7.02 9.80
C VAL A 91 0.08 5.92 10.22
N VAL A 92 -0.08 5.23 11.37
CA VAL A 92 0.79 4.07 11.76
C VAL A 92 0.30 2.77 11.09
N GLY A 93 -0.78 2.80 10.30
CA GLY A 93 -1.39 1.61 9.71
C GLY A 93 -2.02 0.68 10.75
N VAL A 94 -2.41 1.22 11.91
CA VAL A 94 -3.04 0.46 13.00
C VAL A 94 -4.55 0.56 12.85
N ALA A 95 -5.23 -0.60 12.82
CA ALA A 95 -6.68 -0.65 12.84
C ALA A 95 -7.20 0.05 14.10
N LEU A 96 -8.28 0.81 13.93
CA LEU A 96 -8.91 1.49 15.04
C LEU A 96 -9.50 0.44 16.00
N PRO A 97 -9.33 0.60 17.32
CA PRO A 97 -9.98 -0.28 18.30
C PRO A 97 -11.49 -0.35 18.11
N GLU A 98 -12.04 -1.53 18.33
CA GLU A 98 -13.48 -1.78 18.24
C GLU A 98 -14.18 -1.56 19.59
N SER A 99 -13.42 -1.50 20.71
CA SER A 99 -13.99 -1.19 22.03
C SER A 99 -13.02 -0.48 22.99
N LYS A 100 -13.59 0.08 24.06
CA LYS A 100 -12.85 0.67 25.18
C LYS A 100 -11.98 -0.36 25.90
N GLU A 101 -12.48 -1.58 26.04
CA GLU A 101 -11.76 -2.70 26.66
C GLU A 101 -10.59 -3.14 25.79
N GLU A 102 -10.76 -3.21 24.47
CA GLU A 102 -9.69 -3.52 23.54
C GLU A 102 -8.62 -2.44 23.52
N PHE A 103 -9.04 -1.17 23.53
CA PHE A 103 -8.12 -0.04 23.70
C PHE A 103 -7.31 -0.21 24.99
N ASN A 104 -7.98 -0.38 26.15
CA ASN A 104 -7.33 -0.47 27.46
C ASN A 104 -6.35 -1.64 27.53
N PHE A 105 -6.72 -2.79 26.99
CA PHE A 105 -5.86 -3.97 26.94
C PHE A 105 -4.63 -3.78 26.04
N GLN A 106 -4.70 -2.87 25.06
CA GLN A 106 -3.64 -2.65 24.06
C GLN A 106 -2.86 -1.34 24.25
N ILE A 107 -3.16 -0.54 25.28
CA ILE A 107 -2.54 0.77 25.54
C ILE A 107 -1.01 0.69 25.45
N GLU A 108 -0.39 -0.28 26.11
CA GLU A 108 1.08 -0.40 26.13
C GLU A 108 1.66 -0.65 24.74
N ARG A 109 1.02 -1.54 23.95
CA ARG A 109 1.48 -1.85 22.59
C ARG A 109 1.34 -0.66 21.64
N TRP A 110 0.32 0.18 21.84
CA TRP A 110 0.12 1.36 21.01
C TRP A 110 1.06 2.49 21.38
N ILE A 111 1.33 2.69 22.68
CA ILE A 111 2.33 3.66 23.14
C ILE A 111 3.70 3.32 22.56
N GLN A 112 4.11 2.04 22.60
CA GLN A 112 5.38 1.61 22.01
C GLN A 112 5.44 1.87 20.50
N ARG A 113 4.36 1.58 19.76
CA ARG A 113 4.30 1.88 18.31
C ARG A 113 4.40 3.37 17.98
N LEU A 114 3.81 4.23 18.82
CA LEU A 114 3.92 5.67 18.66
C LEU A 114 5.35 6.14 18.94
N ILE A 115 6.01 5.60 19.97
CA ILE A 115 7.42 5.88 20.28
C ILE A 115 8.32 5.44 19.11
N ASP A 116 8.22 4.20 18.64
CA ASP A 116 8.99 3.67 17.52
C ASP A 116 8.81 4.50 16.25
N ARG A 117 7.62 5.05 16.07
CA ARG A 117 7.33 5.93 14.96
C ARG A 117 7.96 7.29 15.11
N VAL A 118 7.89 7.90 16.28
CA VAL A 118 8.54 9.20 16.56
C VAL A 118 10.06 9.06 16.40
N ILE A 119 10.64 7.95 16.85
CA ILE A 119 12.07 7.64 16.66
C ILE A 119 12.40 7.54 15.17
N ARG A 120 11.64 6.76 14.39
CA ARG A 120 11.85 6.65 12.94
C ARG A 120 11.68 7.99 12.22
N TYR A 121 10.67 8.78 12.55
CA TYR A 121 10.55 10.12 11.99
C TYR A 121 11.75 10.98 12.34
N ALA A 122 12.22 10.94 13.58
CA ALA A 122 13.41 11.70 13.99
C ALA A 122 14.67 11.29 13.19
N ASP A 123 14.79 10.01 12.84
CA ASP A 123 15.87 9.52 11.97
C ASP A 123 15.67 9.95 10.50
N GLU A 124 14.45 9.87 9.95
CA GLU A 124 14.12 10.34 8.59
C GLU A 124 14.41 11.84 8.40
N PHE A 125 14.22 12.67 9.43
CA PHE A 125 14.56 14.10 9.38
C PHE A 125 16.06 14.38 9.41
N LYS A 126 16.90 13.45 9.92
CA LYS A 126 18.36 13.58 9.84
C LYS A 126 18.91 13.19 8.47
N GLU A 127 18.18 12.37 7.72
CA GLU A 127 18.65 11.77 6.48
C GLU A 127 18.25 12.48 5.20
N GLN A 128 17.56 13.64 5.23
CA GLN A 128 17.49 14.42 4.01
C GLN A 128 18.93 14.80 3.62
N PRO A 129 19.48 14.22 2.53
CA PRO A 129 20.85 14.52 2.16
C PRO A 129 20.90 16.02 1.92
N ALA A 130 21.80 16.71 2.62
CA ALA A 130 22.00 18.13 2.43
C ALA A 130 22.08 18.39 0.92
N PRO A 131 21.31 19.35 0.37
CA PRO A 131 21.28 19.59 -1.06
C PRO A 131 22.71 19.71 -1.57
N VAL A 132 23.14 18.75 -2.40
CA VAL A 132 24.50 18.70 -2.90
C VAL A 132 24.69 19.92 -3.79
N VAL A 133 25.44 20.89 -3.30
CA VAL A 133 25.72 22.13 -4.02
C VAL A 133 26.58 21.77 -5.24
N PRO A 134 26.09 21.99 -6.47
CA PRO A 134 26.87 21.72 -7.67
C PRO A 134 28.10 22.61 -7.78
N ASP A 135 29.07 22.20 -8.61
CA ASP A 135 30.26 23.01 -8.89
C ASP A 135 29.92 24.28 -9.68
N GLU A 136 30.78 25.29 -9.54
CA GLU A 136 30.67 26.56 -10.26
C GLU A 136 30.94 26.32 -11.75
N TRP A 137 30.08 26.86 -12.62
CA TRP A 137 30.31 26.79 -14.06
C TRP A 137 31.30 27.85 -14.51
N THR A 138 32.24 27.42 -15.33
CA THR A 138 33.06 28.31 -16.15
C THR A 138 32.34 28.64 -17.46
N ILE A 139 32.85 29.65 -18.18
CA ILE A 139 32.36 29.99 -19.51
C ILE A 139 32.48 28.79 -20.47
N GLN A 140 33.50 27.94 -20.30
CA GLN A 140 33.65 26.75 -21.14
C GLN A 140 32.56 25.71 -20.89
N ASP A 141 32.16 25.52 -19.63
CA ASP A 141 31.07 24.62 -19.27
C ASP A 141 29.75 25.10 -19.84
N ALA A 142 29.49 26.41 -19.77
CA ALA A 142 28.30 27.01 -20.33
C ALA A 142 28.28 26.95 -21.87
N VAL A 143 29.43 27.13 -22.54
CA VAL A 143 29.55 26.96 -24.00
C VAL A 143 29.28 25.52 -24.42
N LYS A 144 29.80 24.53 -23.66
CA LYS A 144 29.52 23.12 -23.89
C LYS A 144 28.03 22.82 -23.72
N PHE A 145 27.43 23.29 -22.64
CA PHE A 145 26.00 23.13 -22.36
C PHE A 145 25.11 23.77 -23.43
N CYS A 146 25.44 24.99 -23.87
CA CYS A 146 24.72 25.68 -24.94
C CYS A 146 24.80 24.93 -26.27
N ARG A 147 25.95 24.33 -26.59
CA ARG A 147 26.12 23.48 -27.77
C ARG A 147 25.24 22.22 -27.70
N GLU A 148 25.12 21.62 -26.52
CA GLU A 148 24.34 20.38 -26.31
C GLU A 148 22.82 20.64 -26.25
N THR A 149 22.40 21.78 -25.68
CA THR A 149 20.99 22.12 -25.44
C THR A 149 20.37 23.06 -26.48
N GLY A 150 21.19 23.63 -27.38
CA GLY A 150 20.75 24.61 -28.38
C GLY A 150 20.49 26.01 -27.81
N ARG A 151 20.89 26.30 -26.57
CA ARG A 151 20.80 27.66 -26.00
C ARG A 151 21.80 28.59 -26.68
N GLN A 152 21.36 29.81 -26.98
CA GLN A 152 22.16 30.76 -27.76
C GLN A 152 23.18 31.54 -26.95
N ASP A 153 22.94 31.77 -25.65
CA ASP A 153 23.82 32.59 -24.82
C ASP A 153 24.42 31.82 -23.63
N ALA A 154 25.72 31.56 -23.72
CA ALA A 154 26.50 30.91 -22.69
C ALA A 154 26.70 31.80 -21.45
N GLY A 155 26.73 33.13 -21.62
CA GLY A 155 26.87 34.07 -20.50
C GLY A 155 25.69 33.96 -19.54
N SER A 156 24.47 34.13 -20.05
CA SER A 156 23.24 34.02 -19.25
C SER A 156 23.06 32.63 -18.63
N ALA A 157 23.47 31.57 -19.33
CA ALA A 157 23.38 30.21 -18.80
C ALA A 157 24.32 29.99 -17.59
N MET A 158 25.55 30.50 -17.67
CA MET A 158 26.52 30.49 -16.57
C MET A 158 26.04 31.32 -15.38
N GLU A 159 25.57 32.54 -15.63
CA GLU A 159 25.08 33.43 -14.57
C GLU A 159 23.90 32.81 -13.82
N ALA A 160 22.93 32.26 -14.54
CA ALA A 160 21.78 31.59 -13.92
C ALA A 160 22.19 30.36 -13.09
N TRP A 161 23.12 29.56 -13.59
CA TRP A 161 23.65 28.40 -12.87
C TRP A 161 24.35 28.81 -11.57
N ASN A 162 25.27 29.78 -11.66
CA ASN A 162 26.05 30.25 -10.51
C ASN A 162 25.19 31.02 -9.49
N ALA A 163 24.11 31.69 -9.94
CA ALA A 163 23.12 32.30 -9.06
C ALA A 163 22.35 31.26 -8.25
N CYS A 164 21.86 30.18 -8.88
CA CYS A 164 21.21 29.07 -8.19
C CYS A 164 22.16 28.39 -7.19
N ARG A 165 23.42 28.19 -7.60
CA ARG A 165 24.48 27.67 -6.71
C ARG A 165 24.69 28.54 -5.47
N ASN A 166 24.81 29.85 -5.66
CA ASN A 166 24.97 30.80 -4.55
C ASN A 166 23.76 30.84 -3.62
N ALA A 167 22.54 30.66 -4.15
CA ALA A 167 21.34 30.53 -3.33
C ALA A 167 21.39 29.25 -2.47
N MET A 168 21.83 28.12 -3.04
CA MET A 168 22.01 26.86 -2.29
C MET A 168 23.10 26.99 -1.20
N LEU A 169 24.19 27.73 -1.44
CA LEU A 169 25.23 28.02 -0.44
C LEU A 169 24.75 28.96 0.69
N ASN A 170 23.73 29.79 0.43
CA ASN A 170 23.24 30.78 1.39
C ASN A 170 21.91 30.38 2.05
N GLY A 171 21.25 29.30 1.60
CA GLY A 171 19.93 28.86 2.07
C GLY A 171 19.82 28.48 3.55
N GLY A 172 20.95 28.37 4.28
CA GLY A 172 20.98 28.13 5.73
C GLY A 172 21.27 29.37 6.59
N LYS A 173 21.32 30.57 6.01
CA LYS A 173 21.69 31.83 6.70
C LYS A 173 20.52 32.78 6.95
N SER A 174 19.29 32.28 7.02
CA SER A 174 18.08 33.07 7.34
C SER A 174 17.54 32.74 8.73
#